data_AF-A0A8I1QHH8-F1
#
_entry.id   AF-A0A8I1QHH8-F1
#
_cell.length_a   1.000
_cell.length_b   1.000
_cell.length_c   1.000
_cell.angle_alpha   90.00
_cell.angle_beta   90.00
_cell.angle_gamma   90.00
#
_symmetry.space_group_name_H-M   'P 1'
#
loop_
_entity.id
_entity.type
_entity.pdbx_description
1 polymer ?
#
loop_
_entity_poly.entity_id
_entity_poly.type
_entity_poly.pdbx_seq_one_letter_code
_entity_poly.pdbx_strand_id
1 'polypeptide(L)'
;MSIAFGDGEPVELVSVGASWREWGLSGETRTAEVFQMHGDPGPVLAGNTLCGDPARYIVFSEDRLVGTSILELAVFTGAEAPSDINSPSLCDTFGYAY
;
A
#
# COMPACT_ATOMS: atom_id res chain seq x y z
N MET A 1 -10.77 -9.31 -5.02
CA MET A 1 -10.95 -8.20 -4.05
C MET A 1 -10.69 -6.91 -4.82
N SER A 2 -11.30 -5.78 -4.44
CA SER A 2 -11.02 -4.50 -5.08
C SER A 2 -10.88 -3.39 -4.04
N ILE A 3 -10.13 -2.35 -4.38
CA ILE A 3 -10.00 -1.11 -3.61
C ILE A 3 -10.41 0.07 -4.47
N ALA A 4 -10.98 1.10 -3.87
CA ALA A 4 -11.28 2.37 -4.51
C ALA A 4 -10.64 3.52 -3.71
N PHE A 5 -10.17 4.56 -4.39
CA PHE A 5 -9.47 5.68 -3.78
C PHE A 5 -10.20 6.99 -4.10
N GLY A 6 -11.04 7.47 -3.18
CA GLY A 6 -11.83 8.68 -3.40
C GLY A 6 -12.66 8.58 -4.69
N ASP A 7 -12.42 9.49 -5.63
CA ASP A 7 -13.09 9.55 -6.93
C ASP A 7 -12.41 8.71 -8.03
N GLY A 8 -11.34 7.96 -7.70
CA GLY A 8 -10.63 7.11 -8.64
C GLY A 8 -11.40 5.83 -9.00
N GLU A 9 -11.01 5.20 -10.11
CA GLU A 9 -11.62 3.94 -10.53
C GLU A 9 -11.31 2.81 -9.54
N PRO A 10 -12.27 1.92 -9.26
CA PRO A 10 -12.00 0.72 -8.48
C PRO A 10 -10.94 -0.15 -9.17
N VAL A 11 -9.93 -0.56 -8.41
CA VAL A 11 -8.84 -1.42 -8.89
C VAL A 11 -8.98 -2.80 -8.29
N GLU A 12 -8.93 -3.81 -9.14
CA GLU A 12 -8.83 -5.20 -8.70
C GLU A 12 -7.47 -5.51 -8.07
N LEU A 13 -7.51 -6.22 -6.96
CA LEU A 13 -6.34 -6.67 -6.21
C LEU A 13 -6.20 -8.19 -6.30
N VAL A 14 -4.98 -8.62 -6.64
CA VAL A 14 -4.56 -10.02 -6.64
C VAL A 14 -3.61 -10.24 -5.47
N SER A 15 -3.97 -11.12 -4.53
CA SER A 15 -3.10 -11.44 -3.39
C SER A 15 -1.83 -12.12 -3.89
N VAL A 16 -0.69 -11.57 -3.50
CA VAL A 16 0.63 -12.18 -3.63
C VAL A 16 0.92 -13.04 -2.40
N GLY A 17 0.46 -12.59 -1.23
CA GLY A 17 0.46 -13.34 0.02
C GLY A 17 0.91 -12.53 1.22
N ALA A 18 0.78 -13.14 2.40
CA ALA A 18 1.20 -12.56 3.67
C ALA A 18 2.71 -12.71 3.88
N SER A 19 3.33 -11.68 4.45
CA SER A 19 4.77 -11.67 4.77
C SER A 19 5.05 -11.06 6.14
N TRP A 20 5.91 -11.71 6.92
CA TRP A 20 6.40 -11.22 8.22
C TRP A 20 7.73 -10.47 8.04
N ARG A 21 7.67 -9.16 7.88
CA ARG A 21 8.83 -8.29 7.59
C ARG A 21 8.62 -6.90 8.20
N GLU A 22 9.62 -6.04 8.06
CA GLU A 22 9.52 -4.62 8.38
C GLU A 22 8.64 -3.93 7.34
N TRP A 23 7.42 -3.58 7.74
CA TRP A 23 6.42 -2.98 6.83
C TRP A 23 6.01 -1.56 7.23
N GLY A 24 6.29 -1.14 8.45
CA GLY A 24 6.04 0.22 8.92
C GLY A 24 7.31 1.01 9.12
N LEU A 25 7.18 2.33 9.22
CA LEU A 25 8.29 3.26 9.41
C LEU A 25 8.95 3.16 10.80
N SER A 26 8.33 2.48 11.75
CA SER A 26 8.89 2.29 13.11
C SER A 26 10.06 1.29 13.16
N GLY A 27 10.30 0.54 12.07
CA GLY A 27 11.31 -0.51 12.02
C GLY A 27 10.87 -1.84 12.66
N GLU A 28 9.64 -1.92 13.18
CA GLU A 28 9.12 -3.14 13.79
C GLU A 28 8.58 -4.12 12.74
N THR A 29 8.93 -5.40 12.89
CA THR A 29 8.41 -6.46 12.03
C THR A 29 6.96 -6.78 12.36
N ARG A 30 6.15 -6.94 11.33
CA ARG A 30 4.71 -7.26 11.43
C ARG A 30 4.26 -8.10 10.25
N THR A 31 3.07 -8.68 10.35
CA THR A 31 2.42 -9.29 9.19
C THR A 31 1.86 -8.18 8.31
N ALA A 32 2.11 -8.27 7.01
CA ALA A 32 1.39 -7.50 6.01
C ALA A 32 0.90 -8.41 4.90
N GLU A 33 -0.19 -8.02 4.26
CA GLU A 33 -0.69 -8.68 3.05
C GLU A 33 -0.28 -7.86 1.82
N VAL A 34 0.42 -8.51 0.89
CA VAL A 34 0.89 -7.88 -0.34
C VAL A 34 -0.09 -8.19 -1.46
N PHE A 35 -0.54 -7.16 -2.17
CA PHE A 35 -1.39 -7.28 -3.34
C PHE A 35 -0.74 -6.67 -4.56
N GLN A 36 -0.88 -7.34 -5.70
CA GLN A 36 -0.67 -6.75 -7.01
C GLN A 36 -1.95 -6.05 -7.45
N MET A 37 -1.81 -4.84 -7.96
CA MET A 37 -2.88 -4.04 -8.55
C MET A 37 -3.02 -4.41 -10.02
N HIS A 38 -4.25 -4.66 -10.49
CA HIS A 38 -4.51 -4.97 -11.90
C HIS A 38 -4.25 -3.77 -12.82
N GLY A 39 -4.32 -2.56 -12.27
CA GLY A 39 -4.02 -1.31 -12.96
C GLY A 39 -3.86 -0.16 -11.97
N ASP A 40 -3.38 0.97 -12.47
CA ASP A 40 -3.34 2.22 -11.72
C ASP A 40 -4.77 2.77 -11.56
N PRO A 41 -5.18 3.29 -10.39
CA PRO A 41 -6.51 3.86 -10.19
C PRO A 41 -6.73 5.17 -10.96
N GLY A 42 -5.67 5.73 -11.57
CA GLY A 42 -5.69 7.01 -12.22
C GLY A 42 -5.73 8.17 -11.21
N PRO A 43 -6.12 9.36 -11.68
CA PRO A 43 -6.31 10.50 -10.81
C PRO A 43 -7.38 10.21 -9.74
N VAL A 44 -7.00 10.44 -8.48
CA VAL A 44 -7.87 10.39 -7.31
C VAL A 44 -8.32 11.82 -6.95
N LEU A 45 -8.74 12.02 -5.70
CA LEU A 45 -9.30 13.28 -5.22
C LEU A 45 -8.42 14.49 -5.57
N ALA A 46 -9.05 15.52 -6.13
CA ALA A 46 -8.41 16.76 -6.59
C ALA A 46 -7.34 16.59 -7.68
N GLY A 47 -7.39 15.50 -8.45
CA GLY A 47 -6.46 15.25 -9.56
C GLY A 47 -5.07 14.77 -9.13
N ASN A 48 -4.92 14.42 -7.84
CA ASN A 48 -3.71 13.76 -7.35
C ASN A 48 -3.63 12.32 -7.88
N THR A 49 -2.46 11.70 -7.79
CA THR A 49 -2.27 10.28 -8.06
C THR A 49 -1.72 9.61 -6.81
N LEU A 50 -1.85 8.28 -6.68
CA LEU A 50 -1.21 7.56 -5.57
C LEU A 50 0.31 7.73 -5.63
N CYS A 51 0.85 7.62 -6.84
CA CYS A 51 2.26 7.84 -7.13
C CYS A 51 2.37 8.62 -8.45
N GLY A 52 3.50 9.30 -8.66
CA GLY A 52 3.76 10.00 -9.94
C GLY A 52 3.88 9.04 -11.13
N ASP A 53 4.24 7.79 -10.85
CA ASP A 53 4.25 6.66 -11.78
C ASP A 53 3.11 5.67 -11.46
N PRO A 54 2.70 4.82 -12.42
CA PRO A 54 1.63 3.84 -12.19
C PRO A 54 1.89 2.92 -10.99
N ALA A 55 0.96 2.92 -10.03
CA ALA A 55 0.98 2.03 -8.88
C ALA A 55 0.77 0.57 -9.34
N ARG A 56 1.58 -0.34 -8.80
CA ARG A 56 1.58 -1.76 -9.18
C ARG A 56 1.37 -2.71 -8.02
N TYR A 57 1.86 -2.34 -6.84
CA TYR A 57 1.64 -3.11 -5.63
C TYR A 57 1.17 -2.22 -4.50
N ILE A 58 0.32 -2.78 -3.66
CA ILE A 58 -0.15 -2.18 -2.42
C ILE A 58 0.00 -3.21 -1.31
N VAL A 59 0.52 -2.76 -0.18
CA VAL A 59 0.75 -3.58 1.00
C VAL A 59 -0.07 -3.03 2.14
N PHE A 60 -0.88 -3.87 2.78
CA PHE A 60 -1.66 -3.50 3.95
C PHE A 60 -1.02 -4.09 5.20
N SER A 61 -0.77 -3.24 6.20
CA SER A 61 -0.30 -3.68 7.51
C SER A 61 -1.02 -2.93 8.62
N GLU A 62 -1.15 -3.54 9.78
CA GLU A 62 -1.71 -2.88 10.97
C GLU A 62 -0.58 -2.41 11.89
N ASP A 63 -0.72 -1.19 12.41
CA ASP A 63 0.15 -0.62 13.43
C ASP A 63 -0.67 -0.05 14.61
N ARG A 64 0.03 0.35 15.67
CA ARG A 64 -0.53 1.08 16.81
C ARG A 64 0.28 2.33 17.08
N LEU A 65 -0.35 3.48 16.85
CA LEU A 65 0.21 4.78 17.20
C LEU A 65 -0.48 5.33 18.44
N VAL A 66 0.26 5.44 19.55
CA VAL A 66 -0.19 6.04 20.81
C VAL A 66 -1.55 5.48 21.29
N GLY A 67 -1.73 4.16 21.20
CA GLY A 67 -2.94 3.46 21.65
C GLY A 67 -4.09 3.40 20.63
N THR A 68 -3.94 4.05 19.47
CA THR A 68 -4.91 3.99 18.36
C THR A 68 -4.42 3.01 17.30
N SER A 69 -5.31 2.16 16.80
CA SER A 69 -5.00 1.26 15.69
C SER A 69 -4.91 2.05 14.38
N ILE A 70 -3.92 1.74 13.56
CA ILE A 70 -3.70 2.35 12.25
C ILE A 70 -3.64 1.24 11.21
N LEU A 71 -4.36 1.43 10.11
CA LEU A 71 -4.13 0.68 8.88
C LEU A 71 -3.13 1.46 8.03
N GLU A 72 -1.96 0.88 7.84
CA GLU A 72 -0.92 1.43 6.97
C GLU A 72 -0.99 0.79 5.59
N LEU A 73 -0.91 1.63 4.56
CA LEU A 73 -0.79 1.25 3.17
C LEU A 73 0.56 1.70 2.66
N ALA A 74 1.35 0.79 2.09
CA ALA A 74 2.56 1.13 1.34
C ALA A 74 2.33 0.84 -0.15
N VAL A 75 2.63 1.81 -1.01
CA VAL A 75 2.39 1.72 -2.46
C VAL A 75 3.72 1.68 -3.20
N PHE A 76 3.81 0.78 -4.19
CA PHE A 76 5.03 0.55 -4.96
C PHE A 76 4.77 0.59 -6.47
N THR A 77 5.69 1.16 -7.22
CA THR A 77 5.63 1.30 -8.70
C THR A 77 6.45 0.25 -9.46
N GLY A 78 7.16 -0.61 -8.73
CA GLY A 78 8.11 -1.58 -9.29
C GLY A 78 7.42 -2.73 -10.02
N ALA A 79 8.14 -3.36 -10.96
CA ALA A 79 7.63 -4.54 -11.66
C ALA A 79 7.59 -5.78 -10.76
N GLU A 80 8.51 -5.88 -9.81
CA GLU A 80 8.63 -6.98 -8.87
C GLU A 80 7.90 -6.69 -7.56
N ALA A 81 7.40 -7.74 -6.92
CA ALA A 81 6.72 -7.63 -5.64
C ALA A 81 7.71 -7.15 -4.56
N PRO A 82 7.33 -6.21 -3.68
CA PRO A 82 8.20 -5.71 -2.62
C PRO A 82 8.47 -6.81 -1.57
N SER A 83 9.66 -6.79 -0.98
CA SER A 83 10.02 -7.70 0.12
C SER A 83 9.72 -7.12 1.49
N ASP A 84 9.80 -5.80 1.63
CA ASP A 84 9.66 -5.01 2.85
C ASP A 84 9.47 -3.52 2.51
N ILE A 85 9.29 -2.67 3.53
CA ILE A 85 9.08 -1.23 3.36
C ILE A 85 10.25 -0.51 2.67
N ASN A 86 11.47 -1.05 2.75
CA ASN A 86 12.66 -0.44 2.16
C ASN A 86 12.90 -0.89 0.70
N SER A 87 11.95 -1.60 0.09
CA SER A 87 12.04 -2.00 -1.31
C SER A 87 12.14 -0.74 -2.20
N PRO A 88 13.02 -0.72 -3.22
CA PRO A 88 13.44 0.51 -3.91
C PRO A 88 12.34 1.21 -4.71
N SER A 89 11.21 0.54 -4.93
CA SER A 89 10.06 1.05 -5.67
C SER A 89 8.97 1.63 -4.78
N LEU A 90 9.21 1.77 -3.46
CA LEU A 90 8.28 2.46 -2.56
C LEU A 90 8.12 3.90 -3.05
N CYS A 91 6.88 4.31 -3.28
CA CYS A 91 6.58 5.67 -3.73
C CYS A 91 5.78 6.48 -2.71
N ASP A 92 4.86 5.85 -1.97
CA ASP A 92 4.09 6.55 -0.95
C ASP A 92 3.62 5.60 0.16
N THR A 93 3.29 6.18 1.31
CA THR A 93 2.73 5.49 2.47
C THR A 93 1.57 6.28 3.05
N PHE A 94 0.46 5.61 3.34
CA PHE A 94 -0.74 6.21 3.92
C PHE A 94 -1.09 5.54 5.23
N GLY A 95 -1.56 6.31 6.22
CA GLY A 95 -2.00 5.79 7.51
C GLY A 95 -3.44 6.21 7.81
N TYR A 96 -4.28 5.25 8.14
CA TYR A 96 -5.68 5.48 8.50
C TYR A 96 -5.92 5.02 9.92
N ALA A 97 -6.13 5.97 10.83
CA ALA A 97 -6.56 5.68 12.19
C ALA A 97 -8.03 5.24 12.21
N TYR A 98 -8.35 4.20 12.98
CA TYR A 98 -9.71 3.66 13.13
C TYR A 98 -10.02 3.20 14.55
#